data_AF-A0A812MN72-F1
#
_entry.id   AF-A0A812MN72-F1
#
_cell.length_a   1.000
_cell.length_b   1.000
_cell.length_c   1.000
_cell.angle_alpha   90.00
_cell.angle_beta   90.00
_cell.angle_gamma   90.00
#
_symmetry.space_group_name_H-M   'P 1'
#
loop_
_entity.id
_entity.type
_entity.pdbx_description
1 polymer ?
#
loop_
_entity_poly.entity_id
_entity_poly.type
_entity_poly.pdbx_seq_one_letter_code
_entity_poly.pdbx_strand_id
1 'polypeptide(L)'
;KWTVEVQLTRAFSAYLSQKDTWPSSVYVIYSDPSGNWTRVQSLRCVNVANDDQVDLVLLRWHGAGSPSCLAIPLRTSASGVILCVPNGFIPQEELDEAADGPCDGVVGPHMVASVAVQGSGSEAEMMEVILVEMSMAIAGQLDKKTQRSRKTFQGFAADRSVLPSFSELNDLVASWTEGGEARLEEYYTAPEEMLEEEPQELVPPEMHSDQNAAILAQLVEIQTAMESRFQALESKVHGLQAPAAKTRAALPGPSRPAAGAGRGGLQDQMENLLGHVRDQVRRPPPRLPDEPGRLGETAVEARAQKPLDAENASTDELLKLALVKLMHGSKAKKSRRLPGLPSWESGDSSAEEQDPGWSSTSRGGRGIEAVERLNVAMKNHPEAYQERMESRMCKAVDTTELLPTVPLQFARSCPVGKSRTAGYCLQGFANVHRLLLENKPRQARLQVLRMMAALEQFLIDENWQVASRVTGMEEPPWGFWATQDLGALRRQYVYTRLAESTWIGALINELKEEEWLTKKKTHPPPKGQTMKGAGRGATEEAG
;
A
#
# COMPACT_ATOMS: atom_id res chain seq x y z
N LYS A 1 -22.29 -19.91 -5.29
CA LYS A 1 -21.77 -18.60 -5.73
C LYS A 1 -20.60 -18.89 -6.66
N TRP A 2 -20.72 -18.56 -7.94
CA TRP A 2 -19.66 -18.74 -8.94
C TRP A 2 -18.74 -17.53 -8.88
N THR A 3 -17.43 -17.71 -9.06
CA THR A 3 -16.48 -16.61 -9.16
C THR A 3 -16.24 -16.38 -10.65
N VAL A 4 -16.48 -15.18 -11.14
CA VAL A 4 -16.23 -14.84 -12.54
C VAL A 4 -14.86 -14.20 -12.60
N GLU A 5 -13.89 -14.90 -13.19
CA GLU A 5 -12.53 -14.38 -13.39
C GLU A 5 -12.38 -14.02 -14.87
N VAL A 6 -12.36 -12.72 -15.18
CA VAL A 6 -11.99 -12.27 -16.52
C VAL A 6 -10.49 -12.36 -16.64
N GLN A 7 -9.98 -13.45 -17.23
CA GLN A 7 -8.65 -13.41 -17.80
C GLN A 7 -8.72 -12.72 -19.16
N LEU A 8 -8.69 -11.39 -19.13
CA LEU A 8 -7.82 -10.69 -20.07
C LEU A 8 -6.44 -11.21 -19.72
N THR A 9 -5.91 -12.15 -20.51
CA THR A 9 -4.56 -12.69 -20.28
C THR A 9 -3.65 -11.50 -20.00
N ARG A 10 -2.90 -11.46 -18.89
CA ARG A 10 -2.09 -10.28 -18.54
C ARG A 10 -1.04 -9.93 -19.60
N ALA A 11 -0.65 -10.91 -20.42
CA ALA A 11 0.13 -10.70 -21.64
C ALA A 11 -0.62 -9.85 -22.69
N PHE A 12 -1.95 -9.91 -22.69
CA PHE A 12 -2.87 -9.20 -23.56
C PHE A 12 -3.16 -7.77 -23.10
N SER A 13 -3.32 -7.50 -21.80
CA SER A 13 -3.46 -6.11 -21.30
C SER A 13 -2.17 -5.29 -21.50
N ALA A 14 -0.99 -5.91 -21.34
CA ALA A 14 0.28 -5.30 -21.71
C ALA A 14 0.42 -5.09 -23.24
N TYR A 15 -0.11 -6.01 -24.05
CA TYR A 15 -0.16 -5.89 -25.52
C TYR A 15 -1.16 -4.83 -26.01
N LEU A 16 -2.29 -4.64 -25.32
CA LEU A 16 -3.27 -3.59 -25.59
C LEU A 16 -2.73 -2.19 -25.30
N SER A 17 -1.85 -2.03 -24.31
CA SER A 17 -1.15 -0.74 -24.11
C SER A 17 -0.16 -0.40 -25.24
N GLN A 18 0.20 -1.38 -26.10
CA GLN A 18 1.17 -1.21 -27.19
C GLN A 18 0.54 -1.14 -28.58
N LYS A 19 -0.76 -1.41 -28.74
CA LYS A 19 -1.46 -1.30 -30.02
C LYS A 19 -2.87 -0.75 -29.80
N ASP A 20 -3.24 0.28 -30.55
CA ASP A 20 -4.59 0.88 -30.62
C ASP A 20 -5.69 -0.08 -31.14
N THR A 21 -5.40 -1.38 -31.23
CA THR A 21 -6.33 -2.40 -31.71
C THR A 21 -6.92 -3.16 -30.54
N TRP A 22 -8.19 -2.88 -30.24
CA TRP A 22 -8.98 -3.58 -29.23
C TRP A 22 -9.15 -5.06 -29.56
N PRO A 23 -9.30 -5.95 -28.55
CA PRO A 23 -9.50 -7.37 -28.78
C PRO A 23 -10.79 -7.60 -29.56
N SER A 24 -10.76 -8.40 -30.62
CA SER A 24 -11.96 -8.81 -31.37
C SER A 24 -12.78 -9.90 -30.64
N SER A 25 -12.34 -10.36 -29.48
CA SER A 25 -13.01 -11.43 -28.72
C SER A 25 -12.79 -11.25 -27.22
N VAL A 26 -13.85 -11.51 -26.47
CA VAL A 26 -13.93 -11.45 -25.01
C VAL A 26 -14.09 -12.86 -24.49
N TYR A 27 -13.20 -13.28 -23.60
CA TYR A 27 -13.28 -14.59 -22.97
C TYR A 27 -13.87 -14.43 -21.57
N VAL A 28 -15.10 -14.87 -21.41
CA VAL A 28 -15.75 -14.96 -20.10
C VAL A 28 -15.46 -16.34 -19.53
N ILE A 29 -14.69 -16.39 -18.45
CA ILE A 29 -14.33 -17.65 -17.81
C ILE A 29 -15.10 -17.81 -16.51
N TYR A 30 -15.84 -18.90 -16.41
CA TYR A 30 -16.57 -19.31 -15.22
C TYR A 30 -15.69 -20.25 -14.41
N SER A 31 -15.36 -19.87 -13.17
CA SER A 31 -14.79 -20.77 -12.18
C SER A 31 -15.84 -21.12 -11.14
N ASP A 32 -15.94 -22.41 -10.83
CA ASP A 32 -16.74 -22.83 -9.70
C ASP A 32 -16.03 -22.40 -8.38
N PRO A 33 -16.73 -22.32 -7.24
CA PRO A 33 -16.10 -21.98 -5.98
C PRO A 33 -15.05 -23.00 -5.50
N SER A 34 -14.94 -24.17 -6.14
CA SER A 34 -13.85 -25.12 -5.91
C SER A 34 -12.59 -24.86 -6.74
N GLY A 35 -12.61 -23.83 -7.61
CA GLY A 35 -11.51 -23.44 -8.47
C GLY A 35 -11.40 -24.26 -9.75
N ASN A 36 -12.41 -25.08 -10.08
CA ASN A 36 -12.44 -25.78 -11.36
C ASN A 36 -13.04 -24.89 -12.45
N TRP A 37 -12.29 -24.78 -13.54
CA TRP A 37 -12.71 -24.14 -14.77
C TRP A 37 -13.87 -24.94 -15.37
N THR A 38 -15.05 -24.37 -15.34
CA THR A 38 -16.28 -25.09 -15.70
C THR A 38 -16.78 -24.70 -17.08
N ARG A 39 -16.53 -23.46 -17.50
CA ARG A 39 -16.94 -22.99 -18.82
C ARG A 39 -16.09 -21.79 -19.25
N VAL A 40 -15.55 -21.84 -20.46
CA VAL A 40 -14.96 -20.67 -21.13
C VAL A 40 -15.91 -20.30 -22.26
N GLN A 41 -16.42 -19.08 -22.24
CA GLN A 41 -17.28 -18.55 -23.29
C GLN A 41 -16.55 -17.43 -24.00
N SER A 42 -16.14 -17.70 -25.23
CA SER A 42 -15.65 -16.65 -26.13
C SER A 42 -16.84 -15.95 -26.78
N LEU A 43 -16.90 -14.63 -26.60
CA LEU A 43 -17.85 -13.70 -27.18
C LEU A 43 -17.10 -12.80 -28.16
N ARG A 44 -17.41 -12.90 -29.45
CA ARG A 44 -16.92 -11.94 -30.43
C ARG A 44 -17.71 -10.63 -30.31
N CYS A 45 -16.97 -9.58 -29.99
CA CYS A 45 -17.50 -8.23 -29.86
C CYS A 45 -17.56 -7.53 -31.22
N VAL A 46 -18.36 -6.48 -31.30
CA VAL A 46 -18.31 -5.56 -32.44
C VAL A 46 -16.91 -4.96 -32.55
N ASN A 47 -16.22 -5.19 -33.67
CA ASN A 47 -14.90 -4.66 -33.94
C ASN A 47 -14.81 -4.25 -35.42
N VAL A 48 -14.21 -3.08 -35.67
CA VAL A 48 -14.04 -2.39 -36.95
C VAL A 48 -13.59 -3.29 -38.10
N ALA A 49 -12.85 -4.37 -37.82
CA ALA A 49 -12.22 -5.18 -38.85
C ALA A 49 -13.13 -6.24 -39.50
N ASN A 50 -14.22 -6.70 -38.86
CA ASN A 50 -15.05 -7.81 -39.36
C ASN A 50 -16.49 -7.78 -38.82
N ASP A 51 -17.39 -7.06 -39.48
CA ASP A 51 -18.81 -6.96 -39.08
C ASP A 51 -19.56 -8.31 -39.13
N ASP A 52 -19.07 -9.28 -39.91
CA ASP A 52 -19.78 -10.54 -40.18
C ASP A 52 -19.72 -11.57 -39.02
N GLN A 53 -19.00 -11.31 -37.93
CA GLN A 53 -18.73 -12.32 -36.90
C GLN A 53 -19.06 -11.91 -35.46
N VAL A 54 -20.00 -10.98 -35.26
CA VAL A 54 -20.44 -10.60 -33.91
C VAL A 54 -21.28 -11.71 -33.28
N ASP A 55 -20.93 -12.13 -32.06
CA ASP A 55 -21.70 -13.12 -31.33
C ASP A 55 -22.89 -12.45 -30.63
N LEU A 56 -24.11 -12.84 -30.97
CA LEU A 56 -25.30 -12.41 -30.24
C LEU A 56 -25.43 -13.17 -28.91
N VAL A 57 -25.86 -12.48 -27.86
CA VAL A 57 -26.10 -13.09 -26.55
C VAL A 57 -27.55 -12.88 -26.11
N LEU A 58 -28.04 -13.78 -25.28
CA LEU A 58 -29.31 -13.66 -24.58
C LEU A 58 -29.01 -13.23 -23.16
N LEU A 59 -29.42 -12.02 -22.82
CA LEU A 59 -29.32 -11.47 -21.47
C LEU A 59 -30.60 -11.78 -20.71
N ARG A 60 -30.46 -12.33 -19.51
CA ARG A 60 -31.60 -12.69 -18.65
C ARG A 60 -31.63 -11.75 -17.45
N TRP A 61 -32.59 -10.82 -17.42
CA TRP A 61 -32.67 -9.87 -16.32
C TRP A 61 -33.01 -10.55 -15.00
N HIS A 62 -32.56 -9.96 -13.90
CA HIS A 62 -32.87 -10.46 -12.57
C HIS A 62 -34.37 -10.27 -12.27
N GLY A 63 -34.97 -11.25 -11.59
CA GLY A 63 -36.42 -11.33 -11.39
C GLY A 63 -36.98 -12.68 -11.82
N ALA A 64 -37.80 -13.29 -10.96
CA ALA A 64 -38.44 -14.57 -11.27
C ALA A 64 -39.43 -14.38 -12.43
N GLY A 65 -39.08 -14.89 -13.61
CA GLY A 65 -39.94 -14.82 -14.80
C GLY A 65 -39.66 -13.66 -15.75
N SER A 66 -38.63 -12.84 -15.49
CA SER A 66 -38.24 -11.77 -16.41
C SER A 66 -37.91 -12.34 -17.80
N PRO A 67 -38.42 -11.76 -18.90
CA PRO A 67 -38.08 -12.20 -20.24
C PRO A 67 -36.57 -12.05 -20.47
N SER A 68 -35.99 -12.90 -21.31
CA SER A 68 -34.63 -12.65 -21.81
C SER A 68 -34.69 -11.62 -22.94
N CYS A 69 -33.66 -10.81 -23.15
CA CYS A 69 -33.53 -10.02 -24.37
C CYS A 69 -32.37 -10.51 -25.22
N LEU A 70 -32.41 -10.13 -26.49
CA LEU A 70 -31.24 -10.14 -27.35
C LEU A 70 -30.32 -9.00 -26.93
N ALA A 71 -29.03 -9.26 -26.78
CA ALA A 71 -28.03 -8.24 -26.51
C ALA A 71 -26.81 -8.45 -27.42
N ILE A 72 -26.12 -7.35 -27.72
CA ILE A 72 -24.92 -7.36 -28.57
C ILE A 72 -23.74 -6.91 -27.72
N PRO A 73 -22.70 -7.75 -27.55
CA PRO A 73 -21.51 -7.37 -26.82
C PRO A 73 -20.65 -6.43 -27.67
N LEU A 74 -20.39 -5.23 -27.16
CA LEU A 74 -19.74 -4.17 -27.94
C LEU A 74 -18.24 -4.11 -27.62
N ARG A 75 -17.88 -3.88 -26.36
CA ARG A 75 -16.49 -3.78 -25.89
C ARG A 75 -16.37 -4.23 -24.43
N THR A 76 -15.15 -4.54 -24.01
CA THR A 76 -14.81 -4.72 -22.58
C THR A 76 -14.43 -3.39 -21.97
N SER A 77 -14.81 -3.18 -20.71
CA SER A 77 -14.36 -2.06 -19.88
C SER A 77 -13.55 -2.57 -18.69
N ALA A 78 -13.09 -1.64 -17.84
CA ALA A 78 -12.40 -2.00 -16.60
C ALA A 78 -13.35 -2.69 -15.59
N SER A 79 -14.62 -2.29 -15.55
CA SER A 79 -15.64 -2.85 -14.64
C SER A 79 -16.30 -4.12 -15.18
N GLY A 80 -16.36 -4.29 -16.51
CA GLY A 80 -16.89 -5.50 -17.14
C GLY A 80 -17.07 -5.41 -18.64
N VAL A 81 -18.32 -5.39 -19.10
CA VAL A 81 -18.66 -5.46 -20.52
C VAL A 81 -19.73 -4.44 -20.89
N ILE A 82 -19.52 -3.77 -22.01
CA ILE A 82 -20.49 -2.85 -22.60
C ILE A 82 -21.39 -3.64 -23.54
N LEU A 83 -22.69 -3.62 -23.27
CA LEU A 83 -23.73 -4.30 -24.05
C LEU A 83 -24.66 -3.29 -24.70
N CYS A 84 -25.08 -3.58 -25.93
CA CYS A 84 -26.24 -2.95 -26.54
C CYS A 84 -27.48 -3.81 -26.26
N VAL A 85 -28.51 -3.21 -25.66
CA VAL A 85 -29.79 -3.86 -25.33
C VAL A 85 -30.97 -3.07 -25.90
N PRO A 86 -32.13 -3.71 -26.16
CA PRO A 86 -33.33 -3.03 -26.63
C PRO A 86 -33.81 -1.99 -25.62
N ASN A 87 -34.35 -0.87 -26.12
CA ASN A 87 -34.97 0.13 -25.27
C ASN A 87 -36.13 -0.47 -24.44
N GLY A 88 -36.24 -0.06 -23.18
CA GLY A 88 -37.25 -0.53 -22.23
C GLY A 88 -37.07 -1.96 -21.70
N PHE A 89 -35.96 -2.64 -22.00
CA PHE A 89 -35.68 -3.96 -21.40
C PHE A 89 -35.26 -3.87 -19.93
N ILE A 90 -34.36 -2.94 -19.62
CA ILE A 90 -33.95 -2.63 -18.24
C ILE A 90 -34.95 -1.59 -17.71
N PRO A 91 -35.56 -1.80 -16.53
CA PRO A 91 -36.46 -0.83 -15.93
C PRO A 91 -35.78 0.53 -15.77
N GLN A 92 -36.49 1.61 -16.09
CA GLN A 92 -35.93 2.97 -16.00
C GLN A 92 -35.47 3.29 -14.57
N GLU A 93 -36.20 2.82 -13.55
CA GLU A 93 -35.84 2.97 -12.14
C GLU A 93 -34.43 2.40 -11.84
N GLU A 94 -34.07 1.25 -12.40
CA GLU A 94 -32.75 0.64 -12.21
C GLU A 94 -31.64 1.36 -13.00
N LEU A 95 -31.99 1.98 -14.13
CA LEU A 95 -31.06 2.80 -14.90
C LEU A 95 -30.77 4.11 -14.18
N ASP A 96 -31.79 4.76 -13.63
CA ASP A 96 -31.67 5.99 -12.86
C ASP A 96 -30.88 5.74 -11.56
N GLU A 97 -31.18 4.63 -10.84
CA GLU A 97 -30.40 4.22 -9.66
C GLU A 97 -28.93 3.93 -9.99
N ALA A 98 -28.63 3.39 -11.17
CA ALA A 98 -27.25 3.14 -11.60
C ALA A 98 -26.51 4.40 -12.07
N ALA A 99 -27.24 5.46 -12.44
CA ALA A 99 -26.65 6.75 -12.77
C ALA A 99 -26.25 7.54 -11.51
N ASP A 100 -27.08 7.47 -10.47
CA ASP A 100 -26.88 8.21 -9.22
C ASP A 100 -26.14 7.40 -8.12
N GLY A 101 -26.10 6.07 -8.26
CA GLY A 101 -25.63 5.15 -7.23
C GLY A 101 -24.12 4.88 -7.25
N PRO A 102 -23.58 4.31 -6.15
CA PRO A 102 -22.19 3.85 -6.12
C PRO A 102 -21.96 2.74 -7.14
N CYS A 103 -20.82 2.76 -7.85
CA CYS A 103 -20.47 1.86 -8.98
C CYS A 103 -20.37 0.34 -8.65
N ASP A 104 -20.87 -0.11 -7.50
CA ASP A 104 -20.85 -1.51 -7.05
C ASP A 104 -22.03 -2.35 -7.61
N GLY A 105 -22.93 -1.74 -8.38
CA GLY A 105 -24.08 -2.39 -9.02
C GLY A 105 -23.74 -3.37 -10.16
N VAL A 106 -24.76 -4.11 -10.62
CA VAL A 106 -24.66 -4.91 -11.87
C VAL A 106 -24.75 -4.01 -13.11
N VAL A 107 -25.61 -3.00 -13.03
CA VAL A 107 -25.76 -1.93 -14.01
C VAL A 107 -24.81 -0.81 -13.61
N GLY A 108 -24.01 -0.34 -14.56
CA GLY A 108 -23.19 0.86 -14.43
C GLY A 108 -23.68 1.96 -15.37
N PRO A 109 -22.78 2.88 -15.79
CA PRO A 109 -23.11 3.97 -16.70
C PRO A 109 -23.79 3.47 -17.98
N HIS A 110 -24.76 4.24 -18.47
CA HIS A 110 -25.52 3.91 -19.66
C HIS A 110 -25.81 5.15 -20.51
N MET A 111 -26.15 4.92 -21.77
CA MET A 111 -26.64 5.96 -22.68
C MET A 111 -27.71 5.40 -23.61
N VAL A 112 -28.73 6.20 -23.88
CA VAL A 112 -29.74 5.90 -24.89
C VAL A 112 -29.28 6.50 -26.21
N ALA A 113 -29.30 5.72 -27.28
CA ALA A 113 -28.87 6.15 -28.61
C ALA A 113 -29.86 5.70 -29.69
N SER A 114 -30.00 6.50 -30.75
CA SER A 114 -30.71 6.12 -31.97
C SER A 114 -29.71 5.64 -33.01
N VAL A 115 -29.92 4.43 -33.53
CA VAL A 115 -29.00 3.75 -34.46
C VAL A 115 -29.77 3.24 -35.67
N ALA A 116 -29.19 3.32 -36.86
CA ALA A 116 -29.77 2.75 -38.07
C ALA A 116 -29.97 1.24 -37.95
N VAL A 117 -30.99 0.69 -38.61
CA VAL A 117 -31.18 -0.76 -38.76
C VAL A 117 -30.13 -1.34 -39.72
N GLN A 118 -29.52 -2.46 -39.35
CA GLN A 118 -28.54 -3.18 -40.15
C GLN A 118 -29.13 -3.60 -41.51
N GLY A 119 -28.47 -3.20 -42.60
CA GLY A 119 -28.89 -3.53 -43.96
C GLY A 119 -30.02 -2.65 -44.51
N SER A 120 -30.47 -1.64 -43.77
CA SER A 120 -31.34 -0.60 -44.32
C SER A 120 -30.57 0.28 -45.31
N GLY A 121 -31.21 0.63 -46.43
CA GLY A 121 -30.61 1.46 -47.50
C GLY A 121 -30.49 2.93 -47.12
N SER A 122 -30.43 3.84 -48.10
CA SER A 122 -30.23 5.28 -47.85
C SER A 122 -31.34 5.98 -47.06
N GLU A 123 -32.49 5.32 -46.86
CA GLU A 123 -33.53 5.73 -45.92
C GLU A 123 -33.53 4.75 -44.74
N ALA A 124 -32.50 4.88 -43.91
CA ALA A 124 -32.31 3.99 -42.78
C ALA A 124 -33.40 4.22 -41.73
N GLU A 125 -34.19 3.18 -41.44
CA GLU A 125 -35.06 3.18 -40.27
C GLU A 125 -34.18 3.26 -39.02
N MET A 126 -34.44 4.24 -38.16
CA MET A 126 -33.71 4.44 -36.91
C MET A 126 -34.40 3.66 -35.79
N MET A 127 -33.61 3.00 -34.95
CA MET A 127 -34.08 2.30 -33.75
C MET A 127 -33.40 2.82 -32.50
N GLU A 128 -34.15 2.93 -31.42
CA GLU A 128 -33.61 3.29 -30.11
C GLU A 128 -33.04 2.07 -29.40
N VAL A 129 -31.82 2.22 -28.90
CA VAL A 129 -31.08 1.20 -28.17
C VAL A 129 -30.45 1.80 -26.91
N ILE A 130 -30.14 0.95 -25.94
CA ILE A 130 -29.44 1.34 -24.73
C ILE A 130 -28.05 0.71 -24.77
N LEU A 131 -27.02 1.54 -24.67
CA LEU A 131 -25.65 1.12 -24.44
C LEU A 131 -25.42 1.17 -22.94
N VAL A 132 -25.09 0.05 -22.33
CA VAL A 132 -24.96 -0.06 -20.87
C VAL A 132 -23.69 -0.81 -20.51
N GLU A 133 -22.91 -0.22 -19.61
CA GLU A 133 -21.77 -0.88 -18.99
C GLU A 133 -22.28 -1.78 -17.87
N MET A 134 -22.03 -3.08 -17.97
CA MET A 134 -22.44 -4.05 -16.96
C MET A 134 -21.22 -4.64 -16.27
N SER A 135 -21.30 -4.75 -14.95
CA SER A 135 -20.26 -5.41 -14.17
C SER A 135 -20.22 -6.90 -14.48
N MET A 136 -19.07 -7.53 -14.26
CA MET A 136 -18.88 -8.95 -14.61
C MET A 136 -19.77 -9.94 -13.84
N ALA A 137 -20.46 -9.48 -12.78
CA ALA A 137 -21.50 -10.25 -12.13
C ALA A 137 -22.62 -10.67 -13.11
N ILE A 138 -22.81 -9.94 -14.21
CA ILE A 138 -23.79 -10.27 -15.25
C ILE A 138 -23.45 -11.55 -16.03
N ALA A 139 -22.22 -12.05 -15.97
CA ALA A 139 -21.81 -13.22 -16.76
C ALA A 139 -22.75 -14.42 -16.59
N GLY A 140 -23.18 -14.72 -15.36
CA GLY A 140 -24.11 -15.83 -15.09
C GLY A 140 -25.50 -15.69 -15.74
N GLN A 141 -25.82 -14.49 -16.24
CA GLN A 141 -27.07 -14.12 -16.89
C GLN A 141 -26.95 -14.07 -18.43
N LEU A 142 -25.74 -14.27 -18.98
CA LEU A 142 -25.47 -14.23 -20.43
C LEU A 142 -25.39 -15.64 -21.04
N ASP A 143 -26.28 -15.94 -21.97
CA ASP A 143 -26.26 -17.18 -22.76
C ASP A 143 -25.97 -16.87 -24.23
N LYS A 144 -24.98 -17.51 -24.87
CA LYS A 144 -24.75 -17.31 -26.31
C LYS A 144 -25.99 -17.68 -27.12
N LYS A 145 -26.46 -16.79 -27.99
CA LYS A 145 -27.56 -17.09 -28.91
C LYS A 145 -27.06 -18.05 -29.99
N THR A 146 -27.71 -19.19 -30.10
CA THR A 146 -27.46 -20.17 -31.16
C THR A 146 -28.73 -20.37 -31.95
N GLN A 147 -28.64 -20.97 -33.15
CA GLN A 147 -29.82 -21.38 -33.92
C GLN A 147 -30.72 -22.36 -33.13
N ARG A 148 -30.19 -23.03 -32.10
CA ARG A 148 -30.92 -23.96 -31.23
C ARG A 148 -31.62 -23.27 -30.04
N SER A 149 -31.38 -21.99 -29.80
CA SER A 149 -31.97 -21.26 -28.68
C SER A 149 -33.49 -21.09 -28.89
N ARG A 150 -34.29 -21.96 -28.26
CA ARG A 150 -35.77 -21.95 -28.35
C ARG A 150 -36.46 -21.02 -27.35
N LYS A 151 -35.73 -20.43 -26.41
CA LYS A 151 -36.30 -19.50 -25.41
C LYS A 151 -36.92 -18.30 -26.12
N THR A 152 -38.09 -17.86 -25.66
CA THR A 152 -38.66 -16.58 -26.08
C THR A 152 -37.82 -15.44 -25.52
N PHE A 153 -37.48 -14.48 -26.36
CA PHE A 153 -36.72 -13.31 -25.96
C PHE A 153 -37.25 -12.04 -26.66
N GLN A 154 -36.99 -10.89 -26.07
CA GLN A 154 -37.26 -9.56 -26.64
C GLN A 154 -36.15 -9.20 -27.65
N GLY A 155 -36.52 -8.82 -28.87
CA GLY A 155 -35.59 -8.30 -29.88
C GLY A 155 -35.48 -6.78 -29.81
N PHE A 156 -34.67 -6.19 -30.70
CA PHE A 156 -34.54 -4.73 -30.84
C PHE A 156 -35.75 -4.10 -31.54
N ALA A 157 -36.47 -4.88 -32.36
CA ALA A 157 -37.73 -4.50 -32.99
C ALA A 157 -38.78 -5.60 -32.77
N ALA A 158 -40.00 -5.37 -33.28
CA ALA A 158 -41.07 -6.37 -33.27
C ALA A 158 -40.63 -7.65 -34.02
N ASP A 159 -39.92 -7.49 -35.14
CA ASP A 159 -39.19 -8.59 -35.76
C ASP A 159 -37.83 -8.79 -35.08
N ARG A 160 -37.62 -9.99 -34.54
CA ARG A 160 -36.42 -10.39 -33.80
C ARG A 160 -35.20 -10.60 -34.70
N SER A 161 -35.38 -10.59 -36.02
CA SER A 161 -34.30 -10.69 -37.00
C SER A 161 -33.63 -9.34 -37.28
N VAL A 162 -34.33 -8.24 -36.97
CA VAL A 162 -33.85 -6.87 -37.16
C VAL A 162 -32.83 -6.53 -36.07
N LEU A 163 -31.65 -6.07 -36.50
CA LEU A 163 -30.53 -5.72 -35.63
C LEU A 163 -30.10 -4.26 -35.88
N PRO A 164 -29.55 -3.57 -34.87
CA PRO A 164 -28.91 -2.27 -35.05
C PRO A 164 -27.63 -2.39 -35.88
N SER A 165 -27.27 -1.31 -36.58
CA SER A 165 -26.05 -1.17 -37.36
C SER A 165 -24.80 -1.32 -36.48
N PHE A 166 -23.99 -2.34 -36.75
CA PHE A 166 -22.79 -2.63 -35.96
C PHE A 166 -21.71 -1.55 -36.12
N SER A 167 -21.58 -0.94 -37.29
CA SER A 167 -20.63 0.14 -37.52
C SER A 167 -20.97 1.36 -36.66
N GLU A 168 -22.23 1.79 -36.67
CA GLU A 168 -22.69 2.93 -35.88
C GLU A 168 -22.61 2.65 -34.38
N LEU A 169 -22.95 1.42 -33.94
CA LEU A 169 -22.76 1.01 -32.54
C LEU A 169 -21.29 1.09 -32.12
N ASN A 170 -20.37 0.67 -32.97
CA ASN A 170 -18.95 0.74 -32.67
C ASN A 170 -18.47 2.19 -32.55
N ASP A 171 -18.92 3.06 -33.44
CA ASP A 171 -18.54 4.47 -33.45
C ASP A 171 -19.11 5.20 -32.22
N LEU A 172 -20.35 4.90 -31.85
CA LEU A 172 -20.98 5.42 -30.63
C LEU A 172 -20.23 4.97 -29.38
N VAL A 173 -19.88 3.69 -29.27
CA VAL A 173 -19.13 3.18 -28.11
C VAL A 173 -17.72 3.75 -28.09
N ALA A 174 -17.06 3.91 -29.24
CA ALA A 174 -15.76 4.57 -29.31
C ALA A 174 -15.85 5.99 -28.74
N SER A 175 -16.79 6.79 -29.26
CA SER A 175 -17.06 8.15 -28.79
C SER A 175 -17.41 8.20 -27.32
N TRP A 176 -18.22 7.26 -26.81
CA TRP A 176 -18.60 7.21 -25.41
C TRP A 176 -17.41 6.88 -24.49
N THR A 177 -16.57 5.92 -24.90
CA THR A 177 -15.39 5.53 -24.11
C THR A 177 -14.25 6.55 -24.16
N GLU A 178 -14.10 7.26 -25.27
CA GLU A 178 -13.07 8.29 -25.47
C GLU A 178 -13.49 9.66 -24.93
N GLY A 179 -14.77 9.99 -25.02
CA GLY A 179 -15.32 11.29 -24.61
C GLY A 179 -15.14 11.57 -23.12
N GLY A 180 -15.05 10.54 -22.28
CA GLY A 180 -14.69 10.66 -20.86
C GLY A 180 -15.69 11.43 -19.98
N GLU A 181 -16.60 12.23 -20.54
CA GLU A 181 -17.51 13.12 -19.81
C GLU A 181 -18.38 12.37 -18.80
N ALA A 182 -18.90 11.19 -19.14
CA ALA A 182 -19.72 10.38 -18.22
C ALA A 182 -18.91 9.56 -17.20
N ARG A 183 -17.57 9.49 -17.33
CA ARG A 183 -16.69 8.73 -16.41
C ARG A 183 -15.84 9.62 -15.52
N LEU A 184 -15.80 10.92 -15.79
CA LEU A 184 -15.01 11.90 -15.05
C LEU A 184 -15.57 12.17 -13.64
N GLU A 185 -16.80 11.76 -13.34
CA GLU A 185 -17.39 11.92 -12.00
C GLU A 185 -16.66 11.08 -10.94
N GLU A 186 -16.03 9.95 -11.30
CA GLU A 186 -15.21 9.14 -10.39
C GLU A 186 -13.89 9.83 -9.97
N TYR A 187 -13.44 10.86 -10.70
CA TYR A 187 -12.24 11.61 -10.35
C TYR A 187 -12.51 12.85 -9.47
N TYR A 188 -13.78 13.23 -9.27
CA TYR A 188 -14.17 14.36 -8.42
C TYR A 188 -14.55 13.98 -6.98
N THR A 189 -14.61 12.68 -6.66
CA THR A 189 -14.79 12.18 -5.29
C THR A 189 -13.53 11.54 -4.73
N ALA A 190 -12.34 12.10 -5.00
CA ALA A 190 -11.36 12.12 -3.93
C ALA A 190 -12.01 12.97 -2.84
N PRO A 191 -12.37 12.42 -1.67
CA PRO A 191 -12.82 13.26 -0.57
C PRO A 191 -11.60 14.11 -0.23
N GLU A 192 -11.56 15.33 -0.75
CA GLU A 192 -10.94 16.42 -0.04
C GLU A 192 -11.57 16.31 1.35
N GLU A 193 -10.77 15.93 2.34
CA GLU A 193 -11.14 16.02 3.75
C GLU A 193 -11.58 17.47 3.98
N MET A 194 -12.85 17.76 3.70
CA MET A 194 -13.61 18.76 4.39
C MET A 194 -13.52 18.35 5.85
N LEU A 195 -12.50 18.90 6.51
CA LEU A 195 -12.49 19.12 7.94
C LEU A 195 -13.93 19.44 8.31
N GLU A 196 -14.54 18.54 9.07
CA GLU A 196 -15.82 18.78 9.72
C GLU A 196 -15.65 20.06 10.54
N GLU A 197 -16.03 21.20 9.95
CA GLU A 197 -16.29 22.41 10.70
C GLU A 197 -17.48 22.08 11.60
N GLU A 198 -17.18 21.93 12.88
CA GLU A 198 -18.18 21.91 13.93
C GLU A 198 -19.20 23.03 13.69
N PRO A 199 -20.51 22.79 13.90
CA PRO A 199 -21.53 23.80 13.68
C PRO A 199 -21.24 25.02 14.57
N GLN A 200 -20.76 26.10 13.96
CA GLN A 200 -20.57 27.38 14.62
C GLN A 200 -21.92 27.89 15.13
N GLU A 201 -22.05 27.91 16.46
CA GLU A 201 -23.07 28.70 17.12
C GLU A 201 -22.98 30.16 16.65
N LEU A 202 -24.14 30.71 16.31
CA LEU A 202 -24.37 32.08 15.88
C LEU A 202 -23.81 33.09 16.89
N VAL A 203 -22.61 33.61 16.64
CA VAL A 203 -22.06 34.81 17.31
C VAL A 203 -22.17 36.01 16.35
N PRO A 204 -22.57 37.21 16.81
CA PRO A 204 -22.87 38.35 15.92
C PRO A 204 -21.64 38.88 15.18
N PRO A 205 -21.83 39.50 13.99
CA PRO A 205 -20.75 39.74 13.04
C PRO A 205 -20.14 41.14 13.17
N GLU A 206 -19.25 41.37 14.14
CA GLU A 206 -18.38 42.57 14.10
C GLU A 206 -16.99 42.23 14.69
N MET A 207 -15.91 42.55 13.94
CA MET A 207 -14.46 42.52 14.33
C MET A 207 -13.53 41.36 13.88
N HIS A 208 -13.63 40.82 12.65
CA HIS A 208 -12.57 39.93 12.10
C HIS A 208 -11.86 40.42 10.81
N SER A 209 -12.04 41.67 10.37
CA SER A 209 -11.36 42.17 9.14
C SER A 209 -9.84 42.31 9.29
N ASP A 210 -9.32 42.46 10.51
CA ASP A 210 -7.90 42.79 10.72
C ASP A 210 -6.97 41.56 10.71
N GLN A 211 -7.49 40.36 10.97
CA GLN A 211 -6.69 39.13 10.93
C GLN A 211 -6.36 38.70 9.50
N ASN A 212 -7.28 38.88 8.56
CA ASN A 212 -7.04 38.57 7.14
C ASN A 212 -6.03 39.55 6.52
N ALA A 213 -6.03 40.81 6.96
CA ALA A 213 -5.02 41.79 6.55
C ALA A 213 -3.62 41.43 7.09
N ALA A 214 -3.53 40.92 8.32
CA ALA A 214 -2.26 40.46 8.90
C ALA A 214 -1.69 39.23 8.18
N ILE A 215 -2.54 38.27 7.80
CA ILE A 215 -2.12 37.07 7.06
C ILE A 215 -1.65 37.45 5.64
N LEU A 216 -2.34 38.37 4.96
CA LEU A 216 -1.91 38.88 3.67
C LEU A 216 -0.60 39.66 3.75
N ALA A 217 -0.39 40.46 4.81
CA ALA A 217 0.88 41.14 5.04
C ALA A 217 2.04 40.15 5.25
N GLN A 218 1.80 39.05 5.96
CA GLN A 218 2.80 38.01 6.20
C GLN A 218 3.17 37.25 4.91
N LEU A 219 2.19 36.98 4.03
CA LEU A 219 2.46 36.36 2.72
C LEU A 219 3.31 37.26 1.80
N VAL A 220 3.05 38.57 1.81
CA VAL A 220 3.84 39.55 1.05
C VAL A 220 5.29 39.64 1.59
N GLU A 221 5.46 39.55 2.91
CA GLU A 221 6.81 39.53 3.53
C GLU A 221 7.59 38.25 3.17
N ILE A 222 6.93 37.10 3.14
CA ILE A 222 7.55 35.83 2.71
C ILE A 222 7.93 35.89 1.23
N GLN A 223 7.05 36.44 0.37
CA GLN A 223 7.32 36.58 -1.06
C GLN A 223 8.54 37.47 -1.31
N THR A 224 8.58 38.65 -0.69
CA THR A 224 9.72 39.58 -0.82
C THR A 224 11.03 38.99 -0.29
N ALA A 225 10.98 38.18 0.79
CA ALA A 225 12.14 37.46 1.31
C ALA A 225 12.65 36.37 0.35
N MET A 226 11.75 35.68 -0.37
CA MET A 226 12.13 34.69 -1.38
C MET A 226 12.73 35.35 -2.63
N GLU A 227 12.14 36.45 -3.11
CA GLU A 227 12.65 37.22 -4.25
C GLU A 227 14.08 37.72 -3.99
N SER A 228 14.34 38.25 -2.78
CA SER A 228 15.67 38.72 -2.37
C SER A 228 16.72 37.60 -2.37
N ARG A 229 16.34 36.39 -1.92
CA ARG A 229 17.22 35.22 -1.96
C ARG A 229 17.51 34.77 -3.39
N PHE A 230 16.52 34.87 -4.28
CA PHE A 230 16.69 34.50 -5.68
C PHE A 230 17.66 35.45 -6.39
N GLN A 231 17.50 36.76 -6.22
CA GLN A 231 18.44 37.74 -6.77
C GLN A 231 19.87 37.55 -6.24
N ALA A 232 20.04 37.22 -4.96
CA ALA A 232 21.35 36.95 -4.37
C ALA A 232 22.02 35.66 -4.89
N LEU A 233 21.22 34.70 -5.38
CA LEU A 233 21.71 33.49 -6.04
C LEU A 233 22.07 33.76 -7.50
N GLU A 234 21.24 34.50 -8.23
CA GLU A 234 21.50 34.88 -9.62
C GLU A 234 22.79 35.68 -9.77
N SER A 235 23.06 36.62 -8.86
CA SER A 235 24.30 37.39 -8.87
C SER A 235 25.55 36.53 -8.63
N LYS A 236 25.43 35.46 -7.84
CA LYS A 236 26.52 34.49 -7.61
C LYS A 236 26.76 33.58 -8.81
N VAL A 237 25.70 33.18 -9.50
CA VAL A 237 25.81 32.35 -10.71
C VAL A 237 26.50 33.13 -11.84
N HIS A 238 26.19 34.43 -12.00
CA HIS A 238 26.85 35.29 -12.98
C HIS A 238 28.35 35.49 -12.67
N GLY A 239 28.76 35.45 -11.40
CA GLY A 239 30.17 35.51 -10.99
C GLY A 239 30.98 34.26 -11.31
N LEU A 240 30.34 33.09 -11.45
CA LEU A 240 31.00 31.82 -11.75
C LEU A 240 31.11 31.53 -13.25
N GLN A 241 30.50 32.38 -14.10
CA GLN A 241 30.43 32.20 -15.54
C GLN A 241 31.38 33.14 -16.31
N ALA A 242 32.50 33.54 -15.71
CA ALA A 242 33.59 34.22 -16.42
C ALA A 242 34.53 33.19 -17.10
N PRO A 243 34.91 33.38 -18.37
CA PRO A 243 35.49 32.32 -19.20
C PRO A 243 36.97 32.08 -18.92
N ALA A 244 37.32 30.84 -18.54
CA ALA A 244 38.69 30.34 -18.52
C ALA A 244 39.22 30.17 -19.95
N ALA A 245 39.86 31.23 -20.47
CA ALA A 245 40.53 31.21 -21.75
C ALA A 245 42.03 30.88 -21.60
N LYS A 246 42.40 29.71 -22.16
CA LYS A 246 43.64 29.42 -22.91
C LYS A 246 44.99 29.72 -22.25
N THR A 247 45.73 28.67 -21.91
CA THR A 247 47.09 28.50 -22.44
C THR A 247 47.49 27.02 -22.49
N ARG A 248 47.84 26.56 -23.70
CA ARG A 248 48.36 25.25 -24.04
C ARG A 248 49.80 25.46 -24.50
N ALA A 249 50.78 24.83 -23.87
CA ALA A 249 52.14 24.73 -24.39
C ALA A 249 52.79 23.42 -23.90
N ALA A 250 53.57 22.81 -24.78
CA ALA A 250 54.06 21.44 -24.71
C ALA A 250 55.57 21.34 -24.42
N LEU A 251 55.96 20.23 -23.77
CA LEU A 251 57.29 19.55 -23.71
C LEU A 251 58.46 20.28 -23.00
N PRO A 252 59.56 19.59 -22.59
CA PRO A 252 59.87 18.15 -22.46
C PRO A 252 60.36 17.72 -21.04
N GLY A 253 60.56 16.41 -20.80
CA GLY A 253 61.29 15.90 -19.62
C GLY A 253 62.78 16.30 -19.61
N PRO A 254 63.50 16.20 -18.48
CA PRO A 254 64.02 14.88 -18.04
C PRO A 254 64.27 14.71 -16.52
N SER A 255 64.79 13.52 -16.19
CA SER A 255 65.66 13.16 -15.05
C SER A 255 65.07 12.76 -13.68
N ARG A 256 65.29 11.47 -13.37
CA ARG A 256 65.42 10.87 -12.03
C ARG A 256 66.43 11.65 -11.17
N PRO A 257 66.21 11.69 -9.85
CA PRO A 257 67.28 11.34 -8.93
C PRO A 257 66.88 10.23 -7.95
N ALA A 258 67.91 9.56 -7.47
CA ALA A 258 67.88 8.45 -6.55
C ALA A 258 67.55 8.87 -5.10
N ALA A 259 67.06 7.89 -4.35
CA ALA A 259 67.21 7.64 -2.92
C ALA A 259 67.51 8.83 -1.98
N GLY A 260 66.59 9.10 -1.05
CA GLY A 260 66.90 9.83 0.17
C GLY A 260 65.66 10.32 0.93
N ALA A 261 65.36 9.65 2.04
CA ALA A 261 64.70 10.13 3.26
C ALA A 261 63.63 11.25 3.15
N GLY A 262 62.37 10.93 3.47
CA GLY A 262 61.35 11.96 3.75
C GLY A 262 59.89 11.50 3.66
N ARG A 263 59.53 10.33 4.19
CA ARG A 263 58.12 9.95 4.37
C ARG A 263 57.57 10.66 5.62
N GLY A 264 56.94 11.81 5.44
CA GLY A 264 56.24 12.50 6.53
C GLY A 264 55.39 13.70 6.12
N GLY A 265 55.65 14.36 4.98
CA GLY A 265 54.97 15.63 4.68
C GLY A 265 53.63 15.54 3.93
N LEU A 266 53.41 14.48 3.14
CA LEU A 266 52.30 14.44 2.18
C LEU A 266 50.98 13.96 2.80
N GLN A 267 51.06 13.16 3.86
CA GLN A 267 49.89 12.69 4.60
C GLN A 267 49.35 13.79 5.52
N ASP A 268 50.24 14.51 6.22
CA ASP A 268 49.88 15.68 7.04
C ASP A 268 49.32 16.84 6.21
N GLN A 269 49.81 17.05 4.98
CA GLN A 269 49.21 18.06 4.08
C GLN A 269 47.82 17.67 3.60
N MET A 270 47.58 16.38 3.32
CA MET A 270 46.24 15.91 2.93
C MET A 270 45.27 15.91 4.11
N GLU A 271 45.75 15.64 5.33
CA GLU A 271 44.97 15.70 6.56
C GLU A 271 44.66 17.14 6.97
N ASN A 272 45.58 18.09 6.76
CA ASN A 272 45.32 19.52 6.95
C ASN A 272 44.36 20.10 5.90
N LEU A 273 44.43 19.63 4.64
CA LEU A 273 43.45 20.00 3.60
C LEU A 273 42.05 19.44 3.92
N LEU A 274 41.96 18.20 4.39
CA LEU A 274 40.70 17.60 4.84
C LEU A 274 40.16 18.27 6.11
N GLY A 275 41.05 18.73 7.01
CA GLY A 275 40.69 19.53 8.19
C GLY A 275 40.05 20.86 7.82
N HIS A 276 40.63 21.61 6.88
CA HIS A 276 40.05 22.88 6.42
C HIS A 276 38.71 22.73 5.69
N VAL A 277 38.51 21.63 4.94
CA VAL A 277 37.21 21.32 4.33
C VAL A 277 36.18 20.96 5.41
N ARG A 278 36.59 20.28 6.48
CA ARG A 278 35.70 19.92 7.61
C ARG A 278 35.29 21.12 8.46
N ASP A 279 36.15 22.14 8.57
CA ASP A 279 35.86 23.38 9.29
C ASP A 279 35.04 24.39 8.45
N GLN A 280 35.12 24.33 7.13
CA GLN A 280 34.31 25.17 6.23
C GLN A 280 32.89 24.64 5.99
N VAL A 281 32.66 23.34 6.20
CA VAL A 281 31.31 22.78 6.25
C VAL A 281 30.69 23.11 7.62
N ARG A 282 30.01 24.26 7.67
CA ARG A 282 29.20 24.64 8.84
C ARG A 282 28.28 23.49 9.23
N ARG A 283 28.13 23.29 10.54
CA ARG A 283 27.19 22.33 11.14
C ARG A 283 25.86 22.36 10.37
N PRO A 284 25.27 21.19 10.06
CA PRO A 284 23.97 21.13 9.43
C PRO A 284 23.00 22.05 10.19
N PRO A 285 22.18 22.86 9.51
CA PRO A 285 21.18 23.68 10.18
C PRO A 285 20.34 22.78 11.11
N PRO A 286 19.96 23.25 12.31
CA PRO A 286 19.06 22.49 13.17
C PRO A 286 17.81 22.14 12.35
N ARG A 287 17.54 20.83 12.23
CA ARG A 287 16.39 20.33 11.49
C ARG A 287 15.14 20.91 12.14
N LEU A 288 14.33 21.61 11.35
CA LEU A 288 13.02 22.08 11.76
C LEU A 288 12.15 20.86 12.12
N PRO A 289 11.29 20.97 13.13
CA PRO A 289 10.40 19.90 13.55
C PRO A 289 9.20 19.83 12.61
N ASP A 290 9.39 19.28 11.42
CA ASP A 290 8.30 18.89 10.51
C ASP A 290 8.68 17.56 9.83
N GLU A 291 8.59 16.50 10.62
CA GLU A 291 8.38 15.13 10.13
C GLU A 291 7.25 14.53 10.99
N PRO A 292 6.08 14.19 10.41
CA PRO A 292 5.01 13.55 11.16
C PRO A 292 5.46 12.11 11.47
N GLY A 293 5.63 11.82 12.77
CA GLY A 293 5.95 10.47 13.25
C GLY A 293 7.12 10.36 14.22
N ARG A 294 7.70 11.47 14.69
CA ARG A 294 8.83 11.40 15.64
C ARG A 294 8.77 12.41 16.78
N LEU A 295 7.66 12.43 17.52
CA LEU A 295 7.64 12.88 18.92
C LEU A 295 6.91 11.85 19.79
N GLY A 296 7.44 11.66 20.99
CA GLY A 296 7.15 10.54 21.86
C GLY A 296 5.74 10.53 22.43
N GLU A 297 5.31 9.32 22.74
CA GLU A 297 4.23 8.99 23.67
C GLU A 297 4.53 9.55 25.07
N THR A 298 4.29 10.85 25.26
CA THR A 298 3.89 11.43 26.55
C THR A 298 2.98 12.62 26.28
N ALA A 299 1.79 12.36 25.77
CA ALA A 299 0.64 13.24 25.95
C ALA A 299 -0.54 12.34 26.31
N VAL A 300 -1.00 12.52 27.55
CA VAL A 300 -2.17 11.88 28.12
C VAL A 300 -3.37 12.22 27.26
N GLU A 301 -4.10 11.21 26.80
CA GLU A 301 -5.50 11.35 26.37
C GLU A 301 -6.29 11.93 27.54
N ALA A 302 -6.45 13.25 27.54
CA ALA A 302 -7.52 13.91 28.25
C ALA A 302 -8.81 13.57 27.51
N ARG A 303 -9.51 12.53 27.98
CA ARG A 303 -10.87 12.22 27.58
C ARG A 303 -11.73 13.46 27.79
N ALA A 304 -12.45 13.86 26.75
CA ALA A 304 -13.44 14.92 26.74
C ALA A 304 -14.42 14.76 27.91
N GLN A 305 -14.35 15.69 28.86
CA GLN A 305 -15.46 16.03 29.73
C GLN A 305 -16.12 17.27 29.11
N LYS A 306 -17.44 17.19 28.87
CA LYS A 306 -18.27 18.32 28.46
C LYS A 306 -17.96 19.55 29.34
N PRO A 307 -17.86 20.76 28.78
CA PRO A 307 -17.80 21.96 29.59
C PRO A 307 -19.15 22.11 30.31
N LEU A 308 -19.11 22.12 31.64
CA LEU A 308 -20.21 22.62 32.45
C LEU A 308 -20.01 24.13 32.58
N ASP A 309 -21.05 24.89 32.24
CA ASP A 309 -21.10 26.36 32.31
C ASP A 309 -20.65 26.86 33.69
N ALA A 310 -19.51 27.56 33.69
CA ALA A 310 -18.78 27.94 34.88
C ALA A 310 -19.20 29.31 35.44
N GLU A 311 -20.50 29.51 35.70
CA GLU A 311 -20.94 30.75 36.36
C GLU A 311 -21.67 30.56 37.70
N ASN A 312 -21.91 29.33 38.21
CA ASN A 312 -22.51 29.14 39.54
C ASN A 312 -21.97 27.94 40.35
N ALA A 313 -20.75 27.47 40.10
CA ALA A 313 -20.20 26.33 40.85
C ALA A 313 -19.91 26.70 42.32
N SER A 314 -20.76 26.20 43.22
CA SER A 314 -20.63 26.32 44.68
C SER A 314 -19.32 25.69 45.17
N THR A 315 -18.68 26.32 46.14
CA THR A 315 -17.42 25.85 46.77
C THR A 315 -17.50 24.41 47.30
N ASP A 316 -18.72 23.91 47.55
CA ASP A 316 -18.96 22.54 48.01
C ASP A 316 -18.80 21.47 46.90
N GLU A 317 -19.03 21.85 45.63
CA GLU A 317 -18.80 20.96 44.48
C GLU A 317 -17.32 20.83 44.15
N LEU A 318 -16.55 21.90 44.31
CA LEU A 318 -15.09 21.88 44.22
C LEU A 318 -14.47 21.00 45.33
N LEU A 319 -15.03 21.02 46.54
CA LEU A 319 -14.58 20.17 47.64
C LEU A 319 -14.91 18.69 47.39
N LYS A 320 -16.09 18.37 46.84
CA LYS A 320 -16.45 17.02 46.41
C LYS A 320 -15.56 16.51 45.27
N LEU A 321 -15.24 17.34 44.27
CA LEU A 321 -14.31 16.99 43.20
C LEU A 321 -12.89 16.73 43.72
N ALA A 322 -12.44 17.52 44.69
CA ALA A 322 -11.17 17.29 45.38
C ALA A 322 -11.16 15.97 46.17
N LEU A 323 -12.25 15.65 46.91
CA LEU A 323 -12.37 14.40 47.66
C LEU A 323 -12.45 13.17 46.74
N VAL A 324 -13.16 13.26 45.62
CA VAL A 324 -13.25 12.19 44.62
C VAL A 324 -11.89 11.95 43.97
N LYS A 325 -11.13 13.02 43.68
CA LYS A 325 -9.77 12.92 43.14
C LYS A 325 -8.77 12.36 44.17
N LEU A 326 -9.02 12.56 45.46
CA LEU A 326 -8.20 12.02 46.55
C LEU A 326 -8.54 10.55 46.87
N MET A 327 -9.80 10.13 46.70
CA MET A 327 -10.23 8.73 46.81
C MET A 327 -9.83 7.88 45.60
N HIS A 328 -9.72 8.45 44.40
CA HIS A 328 -9.16 7.78 43.21
C HIS A 328 -7.63 7.90 43.10
N GLY A 329 -6.96 8.43 44.14
CA GLY A 329 -5.52 8.60 44.24
C GLY A 329 -4.72 7.33 44.54
N SER A 330 -5.33 6.14 44.54
CA SER A 330 -4.58 4.90 44.49
C SER A 330 -4.00 4.77 43.07
N LYS A 331 -2.68 4.89 42.96
CA LYS A 331 -1.95 4.64 41.70
C LYS A 331 -2.25 3.21 41.26
N ALA A 332 -3.30 3.03 40.46
CA ALA A 332 -3.57 1.78 39.77
C ALA A 332 -2.26 1.44 39.05
N LYS A 333 -1.61 0.34 39.48
CA LYS A 333 -0.44 -0.21 38.82
C LYS A 333 -0.85 -0.33 37.36
N LYS A 334 -0.31 0.54 36.49
CA LYS A 334 -0.53 0.47 35.04
C LYS A 334 -0.33 -0.99 34.67
N SER A 335 -1.42 -1.65 34.26
CA SER A 335 -1.38 -3.06 33.87
C SER A 335 -0.20 -3.21 32.94
N ARG A 336 0.69 -4.16 33.27
CA ARG A 336 1.93 -4.37 32.53
C ARG A 336 1.54 -4.64 31.08
N ARG A 337 1.70 -3.62 30.22
CA ARG A 337 1.46 -3.74 28.79
C ARG A 337 2.33 -4.88 28.29
N LEU A 338 1.70 -5.89 27.69
CA LEU A 338 2.44 -6.96 27.01
C LEU A 338 3.35 -6.28 25.97
N PRO A 339 4.66 -6.54 25.96
CA PRO A 339 5.56 -5.90 25.02
C PRO A 339 5.10 -6.17 23.59
N GLY A 340 4.80 -5.10 22.86
CA GLY A 340 4.36 -5.23 21.48
C GLY A 340 2.87 -5.50 21.25
N LEU A 341 2.04 -5.33 22.29
CA LEU A 341 0.59 -5.24 22.18
C LEU A 341 0.12 -3.96 22.93
N PRO A 342 -0.60 -3.02 22.28
CA PRO A 342 -1.48 -2.06 22.92
C PRO A 342 -2.20 -2.69 24.09
N SER A 343 -2.26 -1.97 25.21
CA SER A 343 -2.79 -2.46 26.47
C SER A 343 -4.03 -3.29 26.20
N TRP A 344 -3.89 -4.61 26.28
CA TRP A 344 -5.02 -5.51 26.16
C TRP A 344 -5.98 -5.04 27.23
N GLU A 345 -7.08 -4.43 26.81
CA GLU A 345 -8.01 -3.79 27.72
C GLU A 345 -8.55 -4.88 28.65
N SER A 346 -8.14 -4.78 29.91
CA SER A 346 -8.92 -5.10 31.10
C SER A 346 -9.95 -6.22 30.94
N GLY A 347 -9.48 -7.42 30.61
CA GLY A 347 -10.18 -8.66 30.92
C GLY A 347 -9.94 -8.97 32.38
N ASP A 348 -10.95 -8.74 33.20
CA ASP A 348 -11.06 -8.90 34.65
C ASP A 348 -10.67 -10.31 35.15
N SER A 349 -9.36 -10.62 35.16
CA SER A 349 -8.83 -11.86 35.71
C SER A 349 -7.96 -11.55 36.92
N SER A 350 -8.57 -11.68 38.10
CA SER A 350 -7.93 -11.61 39.41
C SER A 350 -7.04 -12.85 39.66
N ALA A 351 -6.07 -13.09 38.80
CA ALA A 351 -4.99 -14.03 39.07
C ALA A 351 -3.86 -13.27 39.77
N GLU A 352 -3.98 -13.11 41.09
CA GLU A 352 -2.87 -12.80 41.97
C GLU A 352 -1.89 -14.00 41.99
N GLU A 353 -1.14 -14.20 40.91
CA GLU A 353 0.06 -15.02 40.97
C GLU A 353 1.30 -14.14 41.07
N GLN A 354 2.06 -14.42 42.13
CA GLN A 354 3.35 -13.86 42.45
C GLN A 354 4.32 -14.12 41.29
N ASP A 355 4.45 -13.17 40.37
CA ASP A 355 5.63 -13.11 39.51
C ASP A 355 6.83 -12.76 40.42
N PRO A 356 7.80 -13.68 40.63
CA PRO A 356 8.94 -13.43 41.49
C PRO A 356 9.71 -12.24 40.93
N GLY A 357 10.09 -11.30 41.81
CA GLY A 357 10.68 -10.02 41.46
C GLY A 357 11.89 -10.14 40.51
N TRP A 358 11.62 -10.03 39.21
CA TRP A 358 12.64 -9.92 38.18
C TRP A 358 13.07 -8.45 38.05
N SER A 359 13.62 -7.89 39.13
CA SER A 359 14.20 -6.55 39.11
C SER A 359 15.63 -6.64 38.60
N SER A 360 15.80 -6.59 37.28
CA SER A 360 17.12 -6.39 36.66
C SER A 360 17.61 -4.98 36.99
N THR A 361 18.31 -4.84 38.13
CA THR A 361 18.97 -3.61 38.57
C THR A 361 20.29 -3.36 37.83
N SER A 362 20.72 -4.28 36.96
CA SER A 362 21.89 -4.05 36.12
C SER A 362 21.50 -3.19 34.91
N ARG A 363 22.17 -2.03 34.79
CA ARG A 363 21.91 -1.00 33.77
C ARG A 363 22.16 -1.46 32.32
N GLY A 364 22.51 -2.73 32.10
CA GLY A 364 22.86 -3.32 30.81
C GLY A 364 22.30 -4.75 30.65
N GLY A 365 21.03 -4.93 31.02
CA GLY A 365 20.25 -6.16 30.79
C GLY A 365 18.89 -5.90 30.12
N ARG A 366 18.56 -4.63 29.80
CA ARG A 366 17.17 -4.21 29.51
C ARG A 366 16.74 -4.57 28.09
N GLY A 367 17.65 -4.54 27.13
CA GLY A 367 17.36 -4.89 25.74
C GLY A 367 17.11 -6.38 25.60
N ILE A 368 18.02 -7.19 26.14
CA ILE A 368 17.93 -8.66 26.14
C ILE A 368 16.65 -9.11 26.87
N GLU A 369 16.38 -8.56 28.07
CA GLU A 369 15.17 -8.88 28.84
C GLU A 369 13.88 -8.50 28.08
N ALA A 370 13.89 -7.39 27.32
CA ALA A 370 12.74 -6.98 26.54
C ALA A 370 12.46 -7.95 25.37
N VAL A 371 13.50 -8.45 24.69
CA VAL A 371 13.36 -9.43 23.61
C VAL A 371 12.97 -10.80 24.15
N GLU A 372 13.54 -11.24 25.27
CA GLU A 372 13.11 -12.47 25.94
C GLU A 372 11.64 -12.40 26.35
N ARG A 373 11.20 -11.28 26.94
CA ARG A 373 9.80 -11.07 27.30
C ARG A 373 8.89 -11.06 26.06
N LEU A 374 9.32 -10.44 24.97
CA LEU A 374 8.61 -10.47 23.70
C LEU A 374 8.49 -11.90 23.15
N ASN A 375 9.56 -12.70 23.17
CA ASN A 375 9.57 -14.09 22.71
C ASN A 375 8.65 -14.98 23.56
N VAL A 376 8.67 -14.81 24.89
CA VAL A 376 7.75 -15.52 25.79
C VAL A 376 6.30 -15.12 25.51
N ALA A 377 6.04 -13.82 25.31
CA ALA A 377 4.70 -13.33 24.99
C ALA A 377 4.19 -13.86 23.63
N MET A 378 5.04 -13.87 22.59
CA MET A 378 4.72 -14.45 21.28
C MET A 378 4.41 -15.94 21.36
N LYS A 379 5.12 -16.67 22.24
CA LYS A 379 4.87 -18.09 22.47
C LYS A 379 3.57 -18.36 23.21
N ASN A 380 3.23 -17.51 24.19
CA ASN A 380 2.04 -17.67 25.02
C ASN A 380 0.76 -17.16 24.34
N HIS A 381 0.88 -16.19 23.43
CA HIS A 381 -0.25 -15.53 22.76
C HIS A 381 -0.08 -15.45 21.23
N PRO A 382 0.19 -16.55 20.51
CA PRO A 382 0.55 -16.50 19.09
C PRO A 382 -0.51 -15.86 18.20
N GLU A 383 -1.80 -16.05 18.52
CA GLU A 383 -2.94 -15.53 17.75
C GLU A 383 -2.94 -13.99 17.69
N ALA A 384 -2.68 -13.31 18.81
CA ALA A 384 -2.66 -11.85 18.85
C ALA A 384 -1.51 -11.23 18.03
N TYR A 385 -0.36 -11.91 17.98
CA TYR A 385 0.75 -11.48 17.13
C TYR A 385 0.46 -11.77 15.66
N GLN A 386 -0.19 -12.90 15.36
CA GLN A 386 -0.64 -13.24 14.02
C GLN A 386 -1.62 -12.19 13.49
N GLU A 387 -2.70 -11.88 14.23
CA GLU A 387 -3.70 -10.87 13.85
C GLU A 387 -3.08 -9.50 13.56
N ARG A 388 -2.06 -9.09 14.32
CA ARG A 388 -1.34 -7.83 14.08
C ARG A 388 -0.47 -7.86 12.84
N MET A 389 0.25 -8.96 12.61
CA MET A 389 1.02 -9.13 11.38
C MET A 389 0.09 -9.11 10.17
N GLU A 390 -1.08 -9.75 10.27
CA GLU A 390 -2.12 -9.77 9.22
C GLU A 390 -2.76 -8.39 9.01
N SER A 391 -3.09 -7.66 10.07
CA SER A 391 -3.58 -6.29 9.99
C SER A 391 -2.56 -5.35 9.33
N ARG A 392 -1.27 -5.47 9.68
CA ARG A 392 -0.19 -4.73 9.02
C ARG A 392 0.01 -5.14 7.57
N MET A 393 -0.21 -6.42 7.25
CA MET A 393 -0.18 -6.90 5.88
C MET A 393 -1.28 -6.26 5.03
N CYS A 394 -2.51 -6.18 5.56
CA CYS A 394 -3.64 -5.50 4.92
C CYS A 394 -3.34 -4.02 4.70
N LYS A 395 -2.86 -3.32 5.74
CA LYS A 395 -2.41 -1.92 5.63
C LYS A 395 -1.30 -1.71 4.60
N ALA A 396 -0.44 -2.70 4.39
CA ALA A 396 0.67 -2.59 3.45
C ALA A 396 0.25 -2.77 1.99
N VAL A 397 -0.98 -3.23 1.74
CA VAL A 397 -1.60 -3.38 0.41
C VAL A 397 -2.86 -2.52 0.26
N ASP A 398 -3.09 -1.60 1.20
CA ASP A 398 -4.25 -0.70 1.25
C ASP A 398 -5.61 -1.43 1.22
N THR A 399 -5.70 -2.58 1.92
CA THR A 399 -6.97 -3.30 2.13
C THR A 399 -7.44 -3.21 3.58
N THR A 400 -8.75 -3.15 3.78
CA THR A 400 -9.37 -3.16 5.11
C THR A 400 -9.56 -4.57 5.66
N GLU A 401 -9.82 -5.53 4.77
CA GLU A 401 -10.10 -6.93 5.12
C GLU A 401 -8.99 -7.89 4.70
N LEU A 402 -8.82 -8.96 5.48
CA LEU A 402 -7.86 -10.03 5.21
C LEU A 402 -8.44 -11.04 4.21
N LEU A 403 -8.40 -10.70 2.93
CA LEU A 403 -8.80 -11.60 1.86
C LEU A 403 -7.69 -12.59 1.51
N PRO A 404 -8.00 -13.78 0.94
CA PRO A 404 -6.99 -14.74 0.49
C PRO A 404 -5.99 -14.19 -0.55
N THR A 405 -6.34 -13.11 -1.24
CA THR A 405 -5.47 -12.43 -2.21
C THR A 405 -4.42 -11.52 -1.56
N VAL A 406 -4.64 -11.08 -0.32
CA VAL A 406 -3.78 -10.14 0.41
C VAL A 406 -2.33 -10.64 0.55
N PRO A 407 -2.06 -11.90 0.95
CA PRO A 407 -0.68 -12.39 1.03
C PRO A 407 0.08 -12.31 -0.31
N LEU A 408 -0.60 -12.57 -1.43
CA LEU A 408 0.00 -12.52 -2.76
C LEU A 408 0.24 -11.08 -3.22
N GLN A 409 -0.68 -10.16 -2.92
CA GLN A 409 -0.51 -8.73 -3.17
C GLN A 409 0.64 -8.17 -2.32
N PHE A 410 0.72 -8.57 -1.05
CA PHE A 410 1.79 -8.18 -0.16
C PHE A 410 3.14 -8.67 -0.69
N ALA A 411 3.25 -9.95 -1.07
CA ALA A 411 4.45 -10.50 -1.67
C ALA A 411 4.89 -9.74 -2.93
N ARG A 412 3.96 -9.30 -3.78
CA ARG A 412 4.25 -8.45 -4.94
C ARG A 412 4.87 -7.13 -4.53
N SER A 413 4.36 -6.48 -3.49
CA SER A 413 4.87 -5.17 -3.01
C SER A 413 6.20 -5.24 -2.24
N CYS A 414 6.72 -6.43 -1.93
CA CYS A 414 7.99 -6.58 -1.19
C CYS A 414 9.21 -6.26 -2.07
N PRO A 415 10.22 -5.54 -1.53
CA PRO A 415 11.44 -5.17 -2.26
C PRO A 415 12.44 -6.34 -2.35
N VAL A 416 12.10 -7.40 -3.08
CA VAL A 416 12.93 -8.62 -3.25
C VAL A 416 14.26 -8.30 -3.95
N GLY A 417 14.24 -7.33 -4.85
CA GLY A 417 15.41 -6.91 -5.63
C GLY A 417 15.97 -8.02 -6.51
N LYS A 418 17.28 -8.26 -6.45
CA LYS A 418 17.98 -9.25 -7.29
C LYS A 418 17.99 -10.67 -6.69
N SER A 419 17.47 -10.85 -5.48
CA SER A 419 17.53 -12.13 -4.78
C SER A 419 16.45 -13.08 -5.28
N ARG A 420 16.80 -13.91 -6.27
CA ARG A 420 15.85 -14.90 -6.83
C ARG A 420 15.36 -15.88 -5.76
N THR A 421 16.26 -16.38 -4.93
CA THR A 421 15.94 -17.30 -3.83
C THR A 421 14.92 -16.69 -2.86
N ALA A 422 15.11 -15.44 -2.45
CA ALA A 422 14.15 -14.76 -1.57
C ALA A 422 12.78 -14.62 -2.23
N GLY A 423 12.73 -14.33 -3.53
CA GLY A 423 11.49 -14.23 -4.29
C GLY A 423 10.70 -15.53 -4.36
N TYR A 424 11.36 -16.66 -4.68
CA TYR A 424 10.70 -17.97 -4.68
C TYR A 424 10.17 -18.35 -3.29
N CYS A 425 10.97 -18.14 -2.24
CA CYS A 425 10.54 -18.39 -0.86
C CYS A 425 9.34 -17.53 -0.48
N LEU A 426 9.41 -16.22 -0.74
CA LEU A 426 8.34 -15.28 -0.40
C LEU A 426 7.03 -15.63 -1.12
N GLN A 427 7.08 -15.92 -2.42
CA GLN A 427 5.91 -16.34 -3.19
C GLN A 427 5.34 -17.66 -2.65
N GLY A 428 6.21 -18.61 -2.28
CA GLY A 428 5.81 -19.87 -1.66
C GLY A 428 5.06 -19.66 -0.34
N PHE A 429 5.61 -18.86 0.57
CA PHE A 429 4.99 -18.57 1.87
C PHE A 429 3.66 -17.82 1.71
N ALA A 430 3.58 -16.88 0.77
CA ALA A 430 2.34 -16.17 0.46
C ALA A 430 1.25 -17.13 -0.05
N ASN A 431 1.61 -18.10 -0.89
CA ASN A 431 0.69 -19.15 -1.33
C ASN A 431 0.25 -20.08 -0.19
N VAL A 432 1.14 -20.42 0.75
CA VAL A 432 0.77 -21.16 1.97
C VAL A 432 -0.25 -20.38 2.79
N HIS A 433 -0.01 -19.10 3.05
CA HIS A 433 -0.92 -18.24 3.83
C HIS A 433 -2.28 -18.10 3.13
N ARG A 434 -2.30 -17.86 1.81
CA ARG A 434 -3.54 -17.85 1.02
C ARG A 434 -4.35 -19.15 1.22
N LEU A 435 -3.70 -20.30 1.11
CA LEU A 435 -4.37 -21.61 1.26
C LEU A 435 -4.91 -21.83 2.67
N LEU A 436 -4.26 -21.27 3.70
CA LEU A 436 -4.78 -21.27 5.07
C LEU A 436 -6.03 -20.39 5.20
N LEU A 437 -6.03 -19.19 4.60
CA LEU A 437 -7.19 -18.30 4.59
C LEU A 437 -8.37 -18.88 3.80
N GLU A 438 -8.11 -19.65 2.74
CA GLU A 438 -9.15 -20.39 1.99
C GLU A 438 -9.67 -21.64 2.74
N ASN A 439 -9.20 -21.90 3.96
CA ASN A 439 -9.51 -23.10 4.74
C ASN A 439 -9.15 -24.41 4.00
N LYS A 440 -8.00 -24.43 3.31
CA LYS A 440 -7.46 -25.60 2.60
C LYS A 440 -6.14 -26.09 3.23
N PRO A 441 -6.13 -26.54 4.51
CA PRO A 441 -4.91 -26.87 5.24
C PRO A 441 -4.12 -28.04 4.64
N ARG A 442 -4.78 -28.99 3.98
CA ARG A 442 -4.10 -30.09 3.27
C ARG A 442 -3.27 -29.58 2.09
N GLN A 443 -3.79 -28.61 1.35
CA GLN A 443 -3.07 -27.98 0.23
C GLN A 443 -1.96 -27.08 0.75
N ALA A 444 -2.19 -26.33 1.83
CA ALA A 444 -1.15 -25.54 2.49
C ALA A 444 0.03 -26.43 2.93
N ARG A 445 -0.26 -27.59 3.54
CA ARG A 445 0.76 -28.58 3.92
C ARG A 445 1.53 -29.12 2.71
N LEU A 446 0.83 -29.45 1.62
CA LEU A 446 1.48 -29.86 0.37
C LEU A 446 2.38 -28.75 -0.18
N GLN A 447 1.95 -27.49 -0.11
CA GLN A 447 2.73 -26.35 -0.58
C GLN A 447 4.00 -26.14 0.24
N VAL A 448 3.96 -26.32 1.56
CA VAL A 448 5.17 -26.32 2.40
C VAL A 448 6.16 -27.42 1.97
N LEU A 449 5.66 -28.64 1.72
CA LEU A 449 6.52 -29.74 1.25
C LEU A 449 7.12 -29.45 -0.14
N ARG A 450 6.36 -28.82 -1.05
CA ARG A 450 6.87 -28.37 -2.34
C ARG A 450 7.96 -27.31 -2.20
N MET A 451 7.80 -26.36 -1.29
CA MET A 451 8.84 -25.36 -1.00
C MET A 451 10.12 -26.00 -0.48
N MET A 452 10.00 -26.97 0.44
CA MET A 452 11.16 -27.70 0.97
C MET A 452 11.87 -28.48 -0.13
N ALA A 453 11.13 -29.22 -0.97
CA ALA A 453 11.68 -29.96 -2.10
C ALA A 453 12.32 -29.04 -3.15
N ALA A 454 11.72 -27.87 -3.40
CA ALA A 454 12.27 -26.90 -4.35
C ALA A 454 13.58 -26.28 -3.83
N LEU A 455 13.65 -25.98 -2.54
CA LEU A 455 14.88 -25.52 -1.90
C LEU A 455 15.98 -26.58 -1.95
N GLU A 456 15.65 -27.84 -1.64
CA GLU A 456 16.59 -28.95 -1.77
C GLU A 456 17.11 -29.09 -3.21
N GLN A 457 16.20 -29.11 -4.21
CA GLN A 457 16.58 -29.21 -5.61
C GLN A 457 17.45 -28.01 -6.05
N PHE A 458 17.13 -26.80 -5.59
CA PHE A 458 17.94 -25.61 -5.85
C PHE A 458 19.34 -25.73 -5.23
N LEU A 459 19.47 -26.29 -4.03
CA LEU A 459 20.78 -26.47 -3.39
C LEU A 459 21.63 -27.53 -4.11
N ILE A 460 21.01 -28.46 -4.85
CA ILE A 460 21.71 -29.47 -5.65
C ILE A 460 22.15 -28.90 -7.01
N ASP A 461 21.22 -28.27 -7.75
CA ASP A 461 21.43 -27.87 -9.14
C ASP A 461 21.79 -26.38 -9.32
N GLU A 462 21.67 -25.57 -8.26
CA GLU A 462 21.73 -24.10 -8.28
C GLU A 462 20.77 -23.45 -9.30
N ASN A 463 19.72 -24.17 -9.70
CA ASN A 463 18.79 -23.74 -10.75
C ASN A 463 17.32 -23.77 -10.31
N TRP A 464 16.78 -22.59 -10.05
CA TRP A 464 15.39 -22.42 -9.65
C TRP A 464 14.35 -22.84 -10.71
N GLN A 465 14.67 -22.79 -12.00
CA GLN A 465 13.74 -23.23 -13.05
C GLN A 465 13.53 -24.74 -13.04
N VAL A 466 14.57 -25.50 -12.70
CA VAL A 466 14.46 -26.96 -12.53
C VAL A 466 13.68 -27.26 -11.26
N ALA A 467 14.04 -26.61 -10.14
CA ALA A 467 13.35 -26.75 -8.87
C ALA A 467 11.84 -26.44 -8.96
N SER A 468 11.46 -25.34 -9.62
CA SER A 468 10.06 -24.96 -9.78
C SER A 468 9.28 -25.94 -10.66
N ARG A 469 9.88 -26.42 -11.76
CA ARG A 469 9.26 -27.41 -12.65
C ARG A 469 9.07 -28.77 -11.98
N VAL A 470 10.08 -29.26 -11.25
CA VAL A 470 10.01 -30.55 -10.54
C VAL A 470 8.94 -30.53 -9.46
N THR A 471 8.79 -29.40 -8.76
CA THR A 471 7.83 -29.27 -7.65
C THR A 471 6.45 -28.76 -8.08
N GLY A 472 6.32 -28.26 -9.30
CA GLY A 472 5.11 -27.60 -9.79
C GLY A 472 4.79 -26.31 -9.03
N MET A 473 5.81 -25.60 -8.53
CA MET A 473 5.62 -24.30 -7.91
C MET A 473 5.43 -23.21 -8.98
N GLU A 474 4.51 -22.29 -8.72
CA GLU A 474 4.29 -21.13 -9.58
C GLU A 474 5.52 -20.23 -9.64
N GLU A 475 5.80 -19.68 -10.82
CA GLU A 475 6.86 -18.70 -10.97
C GLU A 475 6.47 -17.38 -10.29
N PRO A 476 7.38 -16.79 -9.49
CA PRO A 476 7.15 -15.48 -8.91
C PRO A 476 6.93 -14.41 -9.98
N PRO A 477 6.28 -13.28 -9.65
CA PRO A 477 5.98 -12.20 -10.57
C PRO A 477 7.23 -11.36 -10.89
N TRP A 478 8.25 -11.97 -11.51
CA TRP A 478 9.54 -11.34 -11.80
C TRP A 478 9.41 -10.06 -12.60
N GLY A 479 8.47 -9.99 -13.55
CA GLY A 479 8.20 -8.78 -14.31
C GLY A 479 7.81 -7.60 -13.42
N PHE A 480 7.04 -7.83 -12.36
CA PHE A 480 6.64 -6.79 -11.42
C PHE A 480 7.78 -6.37 -10.50
N TRP A 481 8.56 -7.33 -9.96
CA TRP A 481 9.70 -6.97 -9.11
C TRP A 481 10.83 -6.30 -9.88
N ALA A 482 10.98 -6.59 -11.18
CA ALA A 482 11.97 -5.96 -12.02
C ALA A 482 11.70 -4.46 -12.26
N THR A 483 10.44 -4.03 -12.19
CA THR A 483 10.04 -2.63 -12.41
C THR A 483 9.97 -1.80 -11.13
N GLN A 484 10.17 -2.39 -9.95
CA GLN A 484 10.13 -1.67 -8.69
C GLN A 484 11.33 -0.75 -8.49
N ASP A 485 11.08 0.48 -8.05
CA ASP A 485 12.13 1.36 -7.52
C ASP A 485 12.51 0.92 -6.09
N LEU A 486 13.50 0.02 -6.01
CA LEU A 486 14.07 -0.44 -4.75
C LEU A 486 14.69 0.71 -3.94
N GLY A 487 15.16 1.77 -4.60
CA GLY A 487 15.71 2.95 -3.94
C GLY A 487 14.64 3.72 -3.19
N ALA A 488 13.50 3.96 -3.83
CA ALA A 488 12.33 4.57 -3.18
C ALA A 488 11.81 3.69 -2.04
N LEU A 489 11.62 2.39 -2.27
CA LEU A 489 11.10 1.48 -1.24
C LEU A 489 12.01 1.38 0.00
N ARG A 490 13.34 1.38 -0.17
CA ARG A 490 14.28 1.37 0.96
C ARG A 490 14.34 2.71 1.71
N ARG A 491 14.05 3.83 1.04
CA ARG A 491 13.91 5.13 1.70
C ARG A 491 12.61 5.22 2.48
N GLN A 492 11.53 4.68 1.92
CA GLN A 492 10.21 4.65 2.54
C GLN A 492 10.16 3.70 3.74
N TYR A 493 10.82 2.54 3.65
CA TYR A 493 10.76 1.50 4.67
C TYR A 493 12.16 1.09 5.12
N VAL A 494 12.50 1.44 6.37
CA VAL A 494 13.77 1.04 7.02
C VAL A 494 13.71 -0.38 7.56
N TYR A 495 12.51 -0.84 7.96
CA TYR A 495 12.28 -2.14 8.58
C TYR A 495 11.14 -2.88 7.89
N THR A 496 10.94 -4.16 8.24
CA THR A 496 9.81 -4.94 7.73
C THR A 496 8.47 -4.29 8.10
N ARG A 497 7.52 -4.30 7.14
CA ARG A 497 6.18 -3.72 7.33
C ARG A 497 5.29 -4.60 8.21
N LEU A 498 5.59 -5.90 8.34
CA LEU A 498 4.81 -6.85 9.12
C LEU A 498 5.08 -6.76 10.63
N ALA A 499 6.29 -6.34 11.04
CA ALA A 499 6.63 -6.24 12.45
C ALA A 499 6.18 -4.89 13.02
N GLU A 500 5.76 -4.91 14.28
CA GLU A 500 5.48 -3.68 15.01
C GLU A 500 6.77 -2.91 15.35
N SER A 501 6.70 -1.59 15.36
CA SER A 501 7.84 -0.71 15.70
C SER A 501 8.39 -1.00 17.10
N THR A 502 7.52 -1.43 18.02
CA THR A 502 7.85 -1.86 19.38
C THR A 502 8.72 -3.13 19.38
N TRP A 503 8.45 -4.09 18.50
CA TRP A 503 9.24 -5.33 18.35
C TRP A 503 10.63 -5.02 17.79
N ILE A 504 10.66 -4.17 16.76
CA ILE A 504 11.91 -3.68 16.16
C ILE A 504 12.74 -2.91 17.21
N GLY A 505 12.09 -2.07 18.03
CA GLY A 505 12.74 -1.33 19.10
C GLY A 505 13.38 -2.24 20.15
N ALA A 506 12.73 -3.33 20.53
CA ALA A 506 13.29 -4.32 21.46
C ALA A 506 14.57 -4.96 20.90
N LEU A 507 14.52 -5.43 19.65
CA LEU A 507 15.67 -6.03 18.95
C LEU A 507 16.83 -5.05 18.78
N ILE A 508 16.56 -3.79 18.45
CA ILE A 508 17.61 -2.76 18.36
C ILE A 508 18.29 -2.53 19.72
N ASN A 509 17.52 -2.56 20.80
CA ASN A 509 18.07 -2.38 22.15
C ASN A 509 18.93 -3.58 22.56
N GLU A 510 18.50 -4.80 22.24
CA GLU A 510 19.30 -6.02 22.40
C GLU A 510 20.64 -5.90 21.66
N LEU A 511 20.62 -5.59 20.35
CA LEU A 511 21.85 -5.46 19.55
C LEU A 511 22.80 -4.39 20.09
N LYS A 512 22.29 -3.24 20.52
CA LYS A 512 23.11 -2.18 21.14
C LYS A 512 23.76 -2.65 22.44
N GLU A 513 23.06 -3.49 23.20
CA GLU A 513 23.55 -4.05 24.45
C GLU A 513 24.60 -5.13 24.21
N GLU A 514 24.38 -6.02 23.23
CA GLU A 514 25.38 -7.00 22.79
C GLU A 514 26.67 -6.33 22.30
N GLU A 515 26.56 -5.26 21.50
CA GLU A 515 27.71 -4.46 21.10
C GLU A 515 28.43 -3.84 22.30
N TRP A 516 27.69 -3.33 23.28
CA TRP A 516 28.26 -2.74 24.49
C TRP A 516 28.99 -3.81 25.33
N LEU A 517 28.39 -4.99 25.51
CA LEU A 517 29.00 -6.11 26.22
C LEU A 517 30.24 -6.63 25.49
N THR A 518 30.21 -6.69 24.16
CA THR A 518 31.35 -7.11 23.33
C THR A 518 32.50 -6.12 23.46
N LYS A 519 32.24 -4.80 23.41
CA LYS A 519 33.24 -3.75 23.65
C LYS A 519 33.83 -3.82 25.07
N LYS A 520 33.00 -4.13 26.08
CA LYS A 520 33.48 -4.30 27.46
C LYS A 520 34.37 -5.54 27.64
N LYS A 521 34.13 -6.61 26.87
CA LYS A 521 34.97 -7.82 26.88
C LYS A 521 36.30 -7.63 26.15
N THR A 522 36.32 -6.87 25.06
CA THR A 522 37.53 -6.66 24.25
C THR A 522 38.48 -5.61 24.82
N HIS A 523 38.01 -4.67 25.64
CA HIS A 523 38.89 -3.80 26.41
C HIS A 523 39.27 -4.48 27.73
N PRO A 524 40.49 -5.07 27.85
CA PRO A 524 40.96 -5.54 29.15
C PRO A 524 40.92 -4.34 30.12
N PRO A 525 40.52 -4.56 31.39
CA PRO A 525 40.56 -3.49 32.38
C PRO A 525 41.96 -2.86 32.34
N PRO A 526 42.07 -1.52 32.34
CA PRO A 526 43.33 -0.84 32.14
C PRO A 526 44.38 -1.42 33.10
N LYS A 527 45.33 -2.19 32.53
CA LYS A 527 46.48 -2.75 33.23
C LYS A 527 47.40 -1.58 33.59
N GLY A 528 47.07 -0.83 34.63
CA GLY A 528 47.81 0.41 34.89
C GLY A 528 47.49 1.22 36.14
N GLN A 529 46.53 0.83 36.98
CA GLN A 529 46.46 1.33 38.36
C GLN A 529 46.59 0.15 39.31
N THR A 530 47.80 -0.41 39.37
CA THR A 530 48.30 -0.90 40.65
C THR A 530 48.07 0.21 41.66
N MET A 531 47.18 -0.02 42.62
CA MET A 531 47.06 0.79 43.83
C MET A 531 48.42 0.80 44.53
N LYS A 532 49.29 1.72 44.12
CA LYS A 532 50.57 1.99 44.75
C LYS A 532 50.27 3.00 45.84
N GLY A 533 49.86 2.53 47.02
CA GLY A 533 49.81 3.37 48.20
C GLY A 533 48.73 3.03 49.21
N ALA A 534 48.97 2.00 50.03
CA ALA A 534 48.66 2.03 51.46
C ALA A 534 49.55 0.99 52.14
N GLY A 535 50.76 1.40 52.48
CA GLY A 535 51.62 0.63 53.36
C GLY A 535 51.31 0.88 54.83
N ARG A 536 51.91 0.02 55.65
CA ARG A 536 52.36 0.21 57.03
C ARG A 536 51.34 0.11 58.17
N GLY A 537 51.67 -0.80 59.08
CA GLY A 537 51.20 -0.91 60.46
C GLY A 537 50.30 -2.12 60.65
N ALA A 538 50.51 -3.05 61.56
CA ALA A 538 51.50 -3.20 62.64
C ALA A 538 51.31 -4.61 63.24
N THR A 539 52.36 -5.11 63.93
CA THR A 539 52.38 -6.02 65.10
C THR A 539 51.74 -7.42 64.96
N GLU A 540 52.46 -8.54 65.10
CA GLU A 540 53.19 -9.08 66.27
C GLU A 540 52.24 -9.61 67.37
N GLU A 541 52.61 -10.75 67.98
CA GLU A 541 51.96 -11.62 68.98
C GLU A 541 51.25 -12.87 68.40
N ALA A 542 51.86 -14.08 68.46
CA ALA A 542 52.14 -14.95 69.62
C ALA A 542 50.88 -15.69 70.13
N GLY A 543 50.95 -17.03 70.06
CA GLY A 543 49.91 -17.97 70.49
C GLY A 543 50.05 -19.30 69.78
#